data_AF-A0A8T5RBF6-F1
#
_entry.id   AF-A0A8T5RBF6-F1
#
_cell.length_a   1.000
_cell.length_b   1.000
_cell.length_c   1.000
_cell.angle_alpha   90.00
_cell.angle_beta   90.00
_cell.angle_gamma   90.00
#
_symmetry.space_group_name_H-M   'P 1'
#
loop_
_entity.id
_entity.type
_entity.pdbx_description
1 polymer ?
#
loop_
_entity_poly.entity_id
_entity_poly.type
_entity_poly.pdbx_seq_one_letter_code
_entity_poly.pdbx_strand_id
1 'polypeptide(L)'
;MDKWLDDEETKEKKKKRNEIYSSLSNEEKNDLSKQKIRELVKKDEITSIFDESRKSFLTKVLEFKDWLDNRAYIKGDIERIQTWVENLYSMVDISINFQTKTRFNNGEETLINRYKSIPVKFLDEKTRIALNKKLKGIKKTNSDNYYLRKLNNIVKEKLKDAEYYAILRDILES
;
A
#
# COMPACT_ATOMS: atom_id res chain seq x y z
N MET A 1 33.92 16.30 -1.52
CA MET A 1 33.08 15.35 -0.77
C MET A 1 32.52 16.06 0.46
N ASP A 2 31.22 15.94 0.66
CA ASP A 2 30.39 16.26 1.84
C ASP A 2 30.62 17.57 2.61
N LYS A 3 29.95 18.63 2.14
CA LYS A 3 29.62 19.80 2.97
C LYS A 3 28.16 20.25 2.84
N TRP A 4 27.30 19.41 2.25
CA TRP A 4 25.93 19.74 1.83
C TRP A 4 24.84 18.80 2.39
N LEU A 5 25.17 17.94 3.36
CA LEU A 5 24.20 17.05 4.03
C LEU A 5 23.90 17.45 5.48
N ASP A 6 24.33 18.63 5.90
CA ASP A 6 24.31 19.05 7.30
C ASP A 6 23.47 20.33 7.49
N ASP A 7 22.29 20.35 6.89
CA ASP A 7 21.29 21.40 7.16
C ASP A 7 20.81 21.28 8.61
N GLU A 8 20.90 22.37 9.39
CA GLU A 8 20.49 22.46 10.81
C GLU A 8 19.08 21.89 11.06
N GLU A 9 18.18 21.97 10.08
CA GLU A 9 16.82 21.41 10.13
C GLU A 9 16.79 19.87 10.27
N THR A 10 17.76 19.14 9.71
CA THR A 10 17.85 17.67 9.83
C THR A 10 18.43 17.24 11.18
N LYS A 11 19.37 18.03 11.74
CA LYS A 11 19.88 17.83 13.10
C LYS A 11 18.81 18.11 14.15
N GLU A 12 17.99 19.15 13.98
CA GLU A 12 16.86 19.44 14.87
C GLU A 12 15.75 18.39 14.78
N LYS A 13 15.39 17.90 13.59
CA LYS A 13 14.39 16.83 13.44
C LYS A 13 14.87 15.50 14.05
N LYS A 14 16.16 15.18 13.92
CA LYS A 14 16.78 14.02 14.61
C LYS A 14 16.83 14.23 16.13
N LYS A 15 17.17 15.44 16.60
CA LYS A 15 17.11 15.79 18.04
C LYS A 15 15.70 15.66 18.60
N LYS A 16 14.68 16.22 17.95
CA LYS A 16 13.28 16.10 18.37
C LYS A 16 12.79 14.64 18.37
N ARG A 17 13.17 13.83 17.37
CA ARG A 17 12.85 12.39 17.37
C ARG A 17 13.51 11.64 18.53
N ASN A 18 14.78 11.96 18.81
CA ASN A 18 15.52 11.35 19.92
C ASN A 18 15.05 11.85 21.28
N GLU A 19 14.65 13.12 21.40
CA GLU A 19 14.05 13.70 22.60
C GLU A 19 12.70 13.05 22.89
N ILE A 20 11.84 12.92 21.87
CA ILE A 20 10.55 12.21 21.98
C ILE A 20 10.79 10.75 22.35
N TYR A 21 11.77 10.08 21.73
CA TYR A 21 12.09 8.69 22.09
C TYR A 21 12.68 8.59 23.50
N SER A 22 13.47 9.57 23.94
CA SER A 22 14.05 9.61 25.28
C SER A 22 13.00 9.89 26.37
N SER A 23 11.99 10.71 26.06
CA SER A 23 10.88 11.07 26.95
C SER A 23 9.83 9.98 27.11
N LEU A 24 9.83 8.96 26.24
CA LEU A 24 8.97 7.79 26.40
C LEU A 24 9.41 6.95 27.61
N SER A 25 8.42 6.49 28.37
CA SER A 25 8.61 5.53 29.46
C SER A 25 9.24 4.23 28.92
N ASN A 26 9.96 3.49 29.78
CA ASN A 26 10.49 2.18 29.44
C ASN A 26 9.39 1.18 29.02
N GLU A 27 8.16 1.36 29.51
CA GLU A 27 7.00 0.57 29.09
C GLU A 27 6.56 0.89 27.65
N GLU A 28 6.48 2.17 27.29
CA GLU A 28 6.09 2.62 25.95
C GLU A 28 7.14 2.24 24.89
N LYS A 29 8.43 2.28 25.27
CA LYS A 29 9.53 1.78 24.44
C LYS A 29 9.42 0.28 24.20
N ASN A 30 9.10 -0.49 25.24
CA ASN A 30 8.89 -1.92 25.14
C ASN A 30 7.65 -2.26 24.30
N ASP A 31 6.56 -1.51 24.42
CA ASP A 31 5.36 -1.74 23.62
C ASP A 31 5.55 -1.41 22.14
N LEU A 32 6.30 -0.35 21.81
CA LEU A 32 6.71 -0.06 20.43
C LEU A 32 7.59 -1.16 19.84
N SER A 33 8.50 -1.72 20.64
CA SER A 33 9.34 -2.84 20.21
C SER A 33 8.50 -4.10 19.96
N LYS A 34 7.56 -4.41 20.87
CA LYS A 34 6.63 -5.54 20.75
C LYS A 34 5.69 -5.35 19.56
N GLN A 35 5.22 -4.14 19.27
CA GLN A 35 4.42 -3.85 18.08
C GLN A 35 5.19 -4.12 16.79
N LYS A 36 6.43 -3.63 16.67
CA LYS A 36 7.29 -3.91 15.50
C LYS A 36 7.56 -5.40 15.33
N ILE A 37 7.82 -6.12 16.43
CA ILE A 37 8.03 -7.57 16.40
C ILE A 37 6.75 -8.28 15.96
N ARG A 38 5.57 -7.90 16.45
CA ARG A 38 4.28 -8.45 16.01
C ARG A 38 3.99 -8.16 14.54
N GLU A 39 4.37 -7.00 14.03
CA GLU A 39 4.20 -6.66 12.60
C GLU A 39 5.12 -7.50 11.70
N LEU A 40 6.37 -7.72 12.11
CA LEU A 40 7.31 -8.59 11.38
C LEU A 40 6.83 -10.05 11.39
N VAL A 41 6.43 -10.58 12.54
CA VAL A 41 5.91 -11.95 12.67
C VAL A 41 4.65 -12.15 11.82
N LYS A 42 3.72 -11.20 11.83
CA LYS A 42 2.53 -11.26 10.95
C LYS A 42 2.90 -11.27 9.47
N LYS A 43 3.92 -10.50 9.08
CA LYS A 43 4.39 -10.46 7.69
C LYS A 43 4.99 -11.79 7.27
N ASP A 44 5.78 -12.41 8.14
CA ASP A 44 6.43 -13.71 7.91
C ASP A 44 5.40 -14.86 7.86
N GLU A 45 4.40 -14.86 8.76
CA GLU A 45 3.28 -15.81 8.74
C GLU A 45 2.52 -15.75 7.41
N ILE A 46 2.19 -14.55 6.91
CA ILE A 46 1.49 -14.36 5.64
C ILE A 46 2.31 -14.91 4.46
N THR A 47 3.63 -14.68 4.43
CA THR A 47 4.49 -15.26 3.40
C THR A 47 4.61 -16.78 3.50
N SER A 48 4.62 -17.36 4.70
CA SER A 48 4.70 -18.82 4.88
C SER A 48 3.43 -19.54 4.40
N ILE A 49 2.26 -19.01 4.74
CA ILE A 49 0.95 -19.56 4.32
C ILE A 49 0.82 -19.52 2.79
N PHE A 50 1.35 -18.47 2.17
CA PHE A 50 1.31 -18.30 0.73
C PHE A 50 2.22 -19.29 -0.03
N ASP A 51 3.41 -19.58 0.53
CA ASP A 51 4.33 -20.55 -0.07
C ASP A 51 3.82 -21.99 0.05
N GLU A 52 3.14 -22.31 1.15
CA GLU A 52 2.50 -23.61 1.38
C GLU A 52 1.25 -23.81 0.49
N SER A 53 0.46 -22.74 0.28
CA SER A 53 -0.67 -22.74 -0.64
C SER A 53 -0.25 -22.99 -2.09
N ARG A 54 0.86 -22.41 -2.55
CA ARG A 54 1.41 -22.64 -3.89
C ARG A 54 1.91 -24.07 -4.09
N LYS A 55 2.59 -24.63 -3.10
CA LYS A 55 3.03 -26.03 -3.13
C LYS A 55 1.85 -26.98 -3.22
N SER A 56 0.82 -26.76 -2.41
CA SER A 56 -0.43 -27.53 -2.44
C SER A 56 -1.14 -27.48 -3.81
N PHE A 57 -1.20 -26.30 -4.44
CA PHE A 57 -1.75 -26.16 -5.78
C PHE A 57 -0.95 -26.94 -6.83
N LEU A 58 0.38 -26.82 -6.82
CA LEU A 58 1.25 -27.54 -7.76
C LEU A 58 1.12 -29.06 -7.61
N THR A 59 1.00 -29.56 -6.37
CA THR A 59 0.74 -30.98 -6.13
C THR A 59 -0.57 -31.43 -6.78
N LYS A 60 -1.66 -30.66 -6.64
CA LYS A 60 -2.93 -31.00 -7.30
C LYS A 60 -2.90 -30.93 -8.82
N VAL A 61 -2.10 -30.02 -9.39
CA VAL A 61 -1.87 -29.97 -10.85
C VAL A 61 -1.12 -31.21 -11.32
N LEU A 62 -0.12 -31.67 -10.57
CA LEU A 62 0.60 -32.91 -10.87
C LEU A 62 -0.31 -34.13 -10.75
N GLU A 63 -1.13 -34.21 -9.70
CA GLU A 63 -2.14 -35.28 -9.55
C GLU A 63 -3.13 -35.31 -10.72
N PHE A 64 -3.59 -34.13 -11.18
CA PHE A 64 -4.48 -34.06 -12.33
C PHE A 64 -3.79 -34.49 -13.62
N LYS A 65 -2.52 -34.10 -13.81
CA LYS A 65 -1.72 -34.51 -14.96
C LYS A 65 -1.48 -36.02 -14.97
N ASP A 66 -1.05 -36.59 -13.84
CA ASP A 66 -0.82 -38.04 -13.71
C ASP A 66 -2.12 -38.81 -13.92
N TRP A 67 -3.25 -38.27 -13.46
CA TRP A 67 -4.56 -38.84 -13.74
C TRP A 67 -4.87 -38.84 -15.24
N LEU A 68 -4.62 -37.74 -15.97
CA LEU A 68 -4.82 -37.68 -17.42
C LEU A 68 -3.91 -38.65 -18.18
N ASP A 69 -2.63 -38.72 -17.81
CA ASP A 69 -1.62 -39.56 -18.47
C ASP A 69 -1.95 -41.06 -18.34
N ASN A 70 -2.67 -41.45 -17.29
CA ASN A 70 -3.12 -42.83 -17.06
C ASN A 70 -4.48 -43.17 -17.73
N ARG A 71 -5.06 -42.28 -18.53
CA ARG A 71 -6.39 -42.49 -19.15
C ARG A 71 -6.29 -42.80 -20.64
N ALA A 72 -6.84 -43.95 -21.03
CA ALA A 72 -6.92 -44.39 -22.42
C ALA A 72 -8.03 -43.69 -23.24
N TYR A 73 -9.09 -43.18 -22.59
CA TYR A 73 -10.21 -42.52 -23.27
C TYR A 73 -10.74 -41.30 -22.51
N ILE A 74 -10.27 -40.13 -22.92
CA ILE A 74 -10.54 -38.84 -22.25
C ILE A 74 -11.97 -38.33 -22.54
N LYS A 75 -12.52 -38.65 -23.71
CA LYS A 75 -13.81 -38.12 -24.19
C LYS A 75 -15.02 -38.62 -23.37
N GLY A 76 -14.90 -39.74 -22.66
CA GLY A 76 -15.94 -40.25 -21.76
C GLY A 76 -15.88 -39.68 -20.34
N ASP A 77 -14.78 -39.02 -19.97
CA ASP A 77 -14.54 -38.48 -18.63
C ASP A 77 -14.66 -36.95 -18.59
N ILE A 78 -15.34 -36.33 -19.56
CA ILE A 78 -15.47 -34.86 -19.69
C ILE A 78 -15.99 -34.22 -18.40
N GLU A 79 -17.00 -34.81 -17.75
CA GLU A 79 -17.55 -34.29 -16.48
C GLU A 79 -16.51 -34.30 -15.34
N ARG A 80 -15.66 -35.32 -15.29
CA ARG A 80 -14.57 -35.40 -14.30
C ARG A 80 -13.46 -34.41 -14.60
N ILE A 81 -13.13 -34.21 -15.88
CA ILE A 81 -12.17 -33.18 -16.31
C ILE A 81 -12.70 -31.80 -15.91
N GLN A 82 -13.98 -31.54 -16.14
CA GLN A 82 -14.61 -30.30 -15.73
C GLN A 82 -14.53 -30.11 -14.22
N THR A 83 -14.79 -31.16 -13.43
CA THR A 83 -14.66 -31.13 -11.97
C THR A 83 -13.24 -30.81 -11.50
N TRP A 84 -12.22 -31.41 -12.14
CA TRP A 84 -10.81 -31.10 -11.86
C TRP A 84 -10.46 -29.65 -12.17
N VAL A 85 -10.91 -29.14 -13.32
CA VAL A 85 -10.67 -27.77 -13.75
C VAL A 85 -11.38 -26.77 -12.83
N GLU A 86 -12.62 -27.03 -12.45
CA GLU A 86 -13.38 -26.19 -11.50
C GLU A 86 -12.70 -26.14 -10.12
N ASN A 87 -12.23 -27.29 -9.63
CA ASN A 87 -11.50 -27.35 -8.36
C ASN A 87 -10.18 -26.57 -8.41
N LEU A 88 -9.38 -26.73 -9.47
CA LEU A 88 -8.15 -25.96 -9.65
C LEU A 88 -8.44 -24.46 -9.79
N TYR A 89 -9.47 -24.09 -10.55
CA TYR A 89 -9.91 -22.72 -10.73
C TYR A 89 -10.33 -22.09 -9.39
N SER A 90 -11.08 -22.81 -8.56
CA SER A 90 -11.50 -22.31 -7.24
C SER A 90 -10.30 -21.99 -6.33
N MET A 91 -9.22 -22.79 -6.40
CA MET A 91 -8.00 -22.52 -5.64
C MET A 91 -7.28 -21.26 -6.11
N VAL A 92 -7.22 -21.06 -7.43
CA VAL A 92 -6.65 -19.86 -8.03
C VAL A 92 -7.50 -18.63 -7.66
N ASP A 93 -8.81 -18.72 -7.78
CA ASP A 93 -9.73 -17.62 -7.48
C ASP A 93 -9.67 -17.22 -5.99
N ILE A 94 -9.60 -18.18 -5.06
CA ILE A 94 -9.39 -17.90 -3.64
C ILE A 94 -8.06 -17.16 -3.41
N SER A 95 -6.99 -17.57 -4.11
CA SER A 95 -5.67 -16.91 -4.00
C SER A 95 -5.68 -15.49 -4.58
N ILE A 96 -6.37 -15.27 -5.70
CA ILE A 96 -6.53 -13.97 -6.35
C ILE A 96 -7.39 -13.06 -5.45
N ASN A 97 -8.49 -13.57 -4.90
CA ASN A 97 -9.37 -12.82 -4.02
C ASN A 97 -8.72 -12.48 -2.68
N PHE A 98 -7.81 -13.32 -2.19
CA PHE A 98 -6.95 -13.00 -1.05
C PHE A 98 -5.91 -11.91 -1.39
N GLN A 99 -5.31 -11.96 -2.59
CA GLN A 99 -4.41 -10.92 -3.08
C GLN A 99 -5.11 -9.58 -3.35
N THR A 100 -6.36 -9.59 -3.83
CA THR A 100 -7.12 -8.35 -4.03
C THR A 100 -7.52 -7.75 -2.69
N LYS A 101 -7.99 -8.54 -1.72
CA LYS A 101 -8.24 -8.05 -0.34
C LYS A 101 -6.99 -7.44 0.33
N THR A 102 -5.81 -8.02 0.13
CA THR A 102 -4.54 -7.44 0.62
C THR A 102 -4.08 -6.23 -0.21
N ARG A 103 -4.33 -6.18 -1.53
CA ARG A 103 -4.07 -5.01 -2.37
C ARG A 103 -5.01 -3.82 -2.12
N PHE A 104 -6.27 -4.06 -1.73
CA PHE A 104 -7.21 -2.98 -1.37
C PHE A 104 -6.75 -2.21 -0.12
N ASN A 105 -6.04 -2.86 0.81
CA ASN A 105 -5.37 -2.17 1.92
C ASN A 105 -4.11 -1.40 1.48
N ASN A 106 -3.34 -1.92 0.50
CA ASN A 106 -2.14 -1.24 0.00
C ASN A 106 -2.43 0.04 -0.81
N GLY A 107 -3.58 0.13 -1.48
CA GLY A 107 -3.96 1.30 -2.29
C GLY A 107 -4.10 2.59 -1.48
N GLU A 108 -4.82 2.51 -0.35
CA GLU A 108 -4.94 3.63 0.61
C GLU A 108 -3.60 3.94 1.29
N GLU A 109 -2.82 2.91 1.61
CA GLU A 109 -1.48 3.07 2.19
C GLU A 109 -0.53 3.82 1.23
N THR A 110 -0.64 3.62 -0.09
CA THR A 110 0.13 4.40 -1.09
C THR A 110 -0.27 5.87 -1.15
N LEU A 111 -1.56 6.20 -1.04
CA LEU A 111 -2.03 7.59 -1.08
C LEU A 111 -1.68 8.33 0.22
N ILE A 112 -1.82 7.67 1.36
CA ILE A 112 -1.40 8.19 2.66
C ILE A 112 0.12 8.41 2.68
N ASN A 113 0.90 7.48 2.14
CA ASN A 113 2.36 7.61 2.10
C ASN A 113 2.83 8.70 1.10
N ARG A 114 2.18 8.82 -0.07
CA ARG A 114 2.40 9.95 -0.99
C ARG A 114 1.97 11.29 -0.41
N TYR A 115 0.93 11.30 0.42
CA TYR A 115 0.54 12.52 1.13
C TYR A 115 1.57 12.93 2.18
N LYS A 116 2.19 11.97 2.88
CA LYS A 116 3.26 12.24 3.86
C LYS A 116 4.53 12.84 3.24
N SER A 117 4.78 12.65 1.94
CA SER A 117 5.93 13.27 1.27
C SER A 117 5.73 14.75 0.95
N ILE A 118 4.49 15.25 1.04
CA ILE A 118 4.21 16.68 0.89
C ILE A 118 4.72 17.43 2.13
N PRO A 119 5.49 18.53 1.97
CA PRO A 119 5.97 19.32 3.11
C PRO A 119 4.82 19.81 3.99
N VAL A 120 5.00 19.76 5.32
CA VAL A 120 3.94 20.12 6.29
C VAL A 120 3.47 21.57 6.12
N LYS A 121 4.37 22.48 5.74
CA LYS A 121 4.08 23.90 5.51
C LYS A 121 3.40 24.19 4.16
N PHE A 122 3.26 23.19 3.29
CA PHE A 122 2.68 23.38 1.95
C PHE A 122 1.17 23.63 1.99
N LEU A 123 0.47 23.03 2.97
CA LEU A 123 -0.96 23.22 3.20
C LEU A 123 -1.19 23.88 4.55
N ASP A 124 -2.26 24.67 4.63
CA ASP A 124 -2.71 25.18 5.92
C ASP A 124 -3.23 24.05 6.83
N GLU A 125 -3.11 24.26 8.13
CA GLU A 125 -3.42 23.24 9.14
C GLU A 125 -4.86 22.72 9.03
N LYS A 126 -5.82 23.60 8.74
CA LYS A 126 -7.25 23.22 8.63
C LYS A 126 -7.49 22.36 7.39
N THR A 127 -6.90 22.71 6.25
CA THR A 127 -6.96 21.88 5.04
C THR A 127 -6.26 20.53 5.24
N ARG A 128 -5.12 20.50 5.95
CA ARG A 128 -4.39 19.27 6.30
C ARG A 128 -5.24 18.32 7.13
N ILE A 129 -5.91 18.83 8.15
CA ILE A 129 -6.84 18.06 9.00
C ILE A 129 -8.01 17.52 8.16
N ALA A 130 -8.62 18.35 7.30
CA ALA A 130 -9.72 17.94 6.45
C ALA A 130 -9.32 16.84 5.44
N LEU A 131 -8.10 16.93 4.87
CA LEU A 131 -7.51 15.91 3.99
C LEU A 131 -7.25 14.60 4.73
N ASN A 132 -6.69 14.66 5.94
CA ASN A 132 -6.46 13.48 6.77
C ASN A 132 -7.77 12.75 7.11
N LYS A 133 -8.83 13.49 7.45
CA LYS A 133 -10.17 12.92 7.66
C LYS A 133 -10.69 12.25 6.39
N LYS A 134 -10.51 12.88 5.22
CA LYS A 134 -10.90 12.32 3.93
C LYS A 134 -10.13 11.04 3.61
N LEU A 135 -8.83 10.99 3.84
CA LEU A 135 -7.97 9.83 3.57
C LEU A 135 -8.26 8.66 4.51
N LYS A 136 -8.66 8.93 5.76
CA LYS A 136 -8.99 7.90 6.76
C LYS A 136 -10.46 7.47 6.76
N GLY A 137 -11.28 7.98 5.83
CA GLY A 137 -12.71 7.68 5.78
C GLY A 137 -13.53 8.21 6.97
N ILE A 138 -13.00 9.17 7.73
CA ILE A 138 -13.66 9.73 8.92
C ILE A 138 -14.78 10.69 8.50
N LYS A 139 -15.85 10.77 9.29
CA LYS A 139 -16.96 11.71 9.06
C LYS A 139 -16.45 13.15 9.01
N LYS A 140 -16.76 13.85 7.91
CA LYS A 140 -16.36 15.24 7.65
C LYS A 140 -17.44 16.21 8.13
N THR A 141 -17.01 17.32 8.70
CA THR A 141 -17.88 18.47 9.02
C THR A 141 -18.11 19.35 7.80
N ASN A 142 -19.07 20.27 7.87
CA ASN A 142 -19.30 21.27 6.81
C ASN A 142 -18.05 22.14 6.57
N SER A 143 -17.33 22.47 7.63
CA SER A 143 -16.06 23.21 7.56
C SER A 143 -14.98 22.40 6.84
N ASP A 144 -14.85 21.10 7.13
CA ASP A 144 -13.89 20.23 6.42
C ASP A 144 -14.21 20.19 4.91
N ASN A 145 -15.49 20.07 4.55
CA ASN A 145 -15.93 20.08 3.15
C ASN A 145 -15.62 21.40 2.44
N TYR A 146 -15.74 22.54 3.14
CA TYR A 146 -15.35 23.86 2.61
C TYR A 146 -13.86 23.89 2.25
N TYR A 147 -12.98 23.47 3.16
CA TYR A 147 -11.53 23.47 2.92
C TYR A 147 -11.13 22.52 1.79
N LEU A 148 -11.74 21.34 1.70
CA LEU A 148 -11.51 20.41 0.60
C LEU A 148 -11.93 20.98 -0.77
N ARG A 149 -13.06 21.70 -0.81
CA ARG A 149 -13.51 22.37 -2.05
C ARG A 149 -12.56 23.51 -2.42
N LYS A 150 -12.15 24.32 -1.45
CA LYS A 150 -11.17 25.40 -1.67
C LYS A 150 -9.85 24.84 -2.22
N LEU A 151 -9.33 23.77 -1.62
CA LEU A 151 -8.10 23.11 -2.08
C LEU A 151 -8.26 22.59 -3.51
N ASN A 152 -9.40 22.00 -3.86
CA ASN A 152 -9.64 21.50 -5.20
C ASN A 152 -9.53 22.61 -6.27
N ASN A 153 -10.02 23.81 -5.98
CA ASN A 153 -9.91 24.94 -6.90
C ASN A 153 -8.45 25.41 -7.04
N ILE A 154 -7.72 25.51 -5.93
CA ILE A 154 -6.29 25.88 -5.94
C ILE A 154 -5.48 24.87 -6.76
N VAL A 155 -5.73 23.56 -6.58
CA VAL A 155 -5.05 22.51 -7.34
C VAL A 155 -5.33 22.64 -8.84
N LYS A 156 -6.58 22.93 -9.24
CA LYS A 156 -6.93 23.14 -10.64
C LYS A 156 -6.18 24.31 -11.27
N GLU A 157 -6.07 25.43 -10.55
CA GLU A 157 -5.31 26.60 -11.01
C GLU A 157 -3.83 26.26 -11.14
N LYS A 158 -3.24 25.60 -10.14
CA LYS A 158 -1.82 25.24 -10.16
C LYS A 158 -1.45 24.20 -11.21
N LEU A 159 -2.38 23.30 -11.57
CA LEU A 159 -2.16 22.37 -12.68
C LEU A 159 -2.09 23.11 -14.03
N LYS A 160 -2.94 24.13 -14.24
CA LYS A 160 -2.84 24.99 -15.43
C LYS A 160 -1.52 25.76 -15.46
N ASP A 161 -1.13 26.35 -14.33
CA ASP A 161 0.18 27.02 -14.22
C ASP A 161 1.32 26.06 -14.60
N ALA A 162 1.26 24.81 -14.11
CA ALA A 162 2.25 23.79 -14.41
C ALA A 162 2.30 23.40 -15.90
N GLU A 163 1.17 23.37 -16.60
CA GLU A 163 1.13 23.17 -18.05
C GLU A 163 1.90 24.30 -18.79
N TYR A 164 1.69 25.56 -18.39
CA TYR A 164 2.42 26.69 -18.96
C TYR A 164 3.93 26.61 -18.65
N TYR A 165 4.30 26.27 -17.42
CA TYR A 165 5.71 26.10 -17.06
C TYR A 165 6.37 24.91 -17.77
N ALA A 166 5.62 23.85 -18.09
CA ALA A 166 6.14 22.74 -18.88
C ALA A 166 6.52 23.20 -20.29
N ILE A 167 5.66 23.98 -20.95
CA ILE A 167 5.96 24.58 -22.26
C ILE A 167 7.21 25.46 -22.18
N LEU A 168 7.31 26.32 -21.15
CA LEU A 168 8.48 27.17 -20.96
C LEU A 168 9.76 26.36 -20.73
N ARG A 169 9.69 25.29 -19.95
CA ARG A 169 10.83 24.38 -19.74
C ARG A 169 11.27 23.76 -21.06
N ASP A 170 10.34 23.25 -21.86
CA ASP A 170 10.65 22.61 -23.13
C ASP A 170 11.28 23.61 -24.13
N ILE A 171 10.91 24.90 -24.08
CA ILE A 171 11.56 25.97 -24.84
C ILE A 171 12.99 26.24 -24.34
N LEU A 172 13.20 26.24 -23.03
CA LEU A 172 14.51 26.52 -22.42
C LEU A 172 15.50 25.35 -22.58
N GLU A 173 14.99 24.13 -22.70
CA GLU A 173 15.79 22.90 -22.89
C GLU A 173 16.01 22.56 -24.38
N SER A 174 15.39 23.31 -25.30
CA SER A 174 15.63 23.26 -26.76
C SER A 174 16.80 24.13 -27.19
#